data_AF-A0A382KVM3-F1
#
_entry.id   AF-A0A382KVM3-F1
#
_cell.length_a   1.000
_cell.length_b   1.000
_cell.length_c   1.000
_cell.angle_alpha   90.00
_cell.angle_beta   90.00
_cell.angle_gamma   90.00
#
_symmetry.space_group_name_H-M   'P 1'
#
loop_
_entity.id
_entity.type
_entity.pdbx_description
1 polymer ?
#
loop_
_entity_poly.entity_id
_entity_poly.type
_entity_poly.pdbx_seq_one_letter_code
_entity_poly.pdbx_strand_id
1 'polypeptide(L)'
;AAVYPKWRTPHVSLIISGIVCTSLVWTKSAYFLMNTGLIGIFIIYIMQGTALVCMPTLNQELYESAKFKPPVWALYIFGGITIISMGFFMTQIIADVFLWTLGGITIGTLVYLAGKAKGEKEGFNYEARMSKDFQLLDQET
;
A
#
# COMPACT_ATOMS: atom_id res chain seq x y z
N ALA A 1 -8.49 12.92 -9.08
CA ALA A 1 -9.12 13.33 -7.80
C ALA A 1 -9.87 14.63 -8.02
N ALA A 2 -11.12 14.75 -7.56
CA ALA A 2 -11.86 16.02 -7.65
C ALA A 2 -11.28 17.00 -6.61
N VAL A 3 -10.61 18.02 -7.09
CA VAL A 3 -9.93 19.03 -6.28
C VAL A 3 -10.75 20.31 -6.32
N TYR A 4 -10.99 20.93 -5.17
CA TYR A 4 -11.80 22.15 -5.12
C TYR A 4 -11.06 23.29 -5.86
N PRO A 5 -11.68 23.98 -6.82
CA PRO A 5 -10.96 24.87 -7.75
C PRO A 5 -10.30 26.08 -7.07
N LYS A 6 -10.87 26.58 -5.97
CA LYS A 6 -10.34 27.76 -5.25
C LYS A 6 -9.23 27.44 -4.24
N TRP A 7 -9.39 26.33 -3.51
CA TRP A 7 -8.55 26.01 -2.33
C TRP A 7 -7.60 24.84 -2.59
N ARG A 8 -7.68 24.23 -3.79
CA ARG A 8 -6.94 23.04 -4.18
C ARG A 8 -7.05 21.89 -3.17
N THR A 9 -8.12 21.84 -2.38
CA THR A 9 -8.35 20.81 -1.39
C THR A 9 -9.05 19.58 -2.00
N PRO A 10 -8.61 18.35 -1.67
CA PRO A 10 -9.25 17.12 -2.11
C PRO A 10 -10.50 16.84 -1.25
N HIS A 11 -11.52 17.69 -1.40
CA HIS A 11 -12.77 17.67 -0.61
C HIS A 11 -13.47 16.30 -0.62
N VAL A 12 -13.51 15.60 -1.76
CA VAL A 12 -14.12 14.26 -1.85
C VAL A 12 -13.36 13.25 -0.99
N SER A 13 -12.02 13.27 -1.02
CA SER A 13 -11.21 12.38 -0.18
C SER A 13 -11.40 12.70 1.31
N LEU A 14 -11.48 13.99 1.67
CA LEU A 14 -11.72 14.43 3.04
C LEU A 14 -13.07 13.94 3.57
N ILE A 15 -14.12 14.03 2.77
CA ILE A 15 -15.45 13.56 3.16
C ILE A 15 -15.45 12.04 3.37
N ILE A 16 -14.85 11.28 2.45
CA ILE A 16 -14.76 9.81 2.58
C ILE A 16 -13.97 9.44 3.84
N SER A 17 -12.79 10.03 4.05
CA SER A 17 -11.99 9.80 5.25
C SER A 17 -12.75 10.17 6.53
N GLY A 18 -13.52 11.26 6.50
CA GLY A 18 -14.38 11.67 7.61
C GLY A 18 -15.43 10.62 7.95
N ILE A 19 -16.17 10.13 6.95
CA ILE A 19 -17.20 9.08 7.15
C ILE A 19 -16.57 7.81 7.73
N VAL A 20 -15.44 7.36 7.17
CA VAL A 20 -14.74 6.16 7.65
C VAL A 20 -14.27 6.34 9.09
N CYS A 21 -13.66 7.49 9.41
CA CYS A 21 -13.18 7.81 10.75
C CYS A 21 -14.33 7.87 11.77
N THR A 22 -15.42 8.58 11.47
CA THR A 22 -16.59 8.66 12.35
C THR A 22 -17.23 7.29 12.56
N SER A 23 -17.32 6.46 11.52
CA SER A 23 -17.88 5.10 11.62
C SER A 23 -17.03 4.19 12.51
N LEU A 24 -15.70 4.30 12.41
CA LEU A 24 -14.75 3.57 13.23
C LEU A 24 -14.80 4.01 14.70
N VAL A 25 -14.90 5.32 14.97
CA VAL A 25 -15.04 5.87 16.33
C VAL A 25 -16.36 5.42 16.97
N TRP A 26 -17.44 5.36 16.20
CA TRP A 26 -18.76 4.96 16.70
C TRP A 26 -18.84 3.47 17.06
N THR A 27 -18.05 2.62 16.40
CA THR A 27 -18.26 1.17 16.47
C THR A 27 -17.60 0.48 17.66
N LYS A 28 -16.50 0.98 18.26
CA LYS A 28 -15.81 0.31 19.39
C LYS A 28 -14.88 1.24 20.20
N SER A 29 -14.37 0.69 21.32
CA SER A 29 -13.43 1.34 22.25
C SER A 29 -12.08 1.71 21.60
N ALA A 30 -11.35 2.65 22.21
CA ALA A 30 -10.03 3.10 21.77
C ALA A 30 -9.04 1.95 21.50
N TYR A 31 -9.15 0.84 22.26
CA TYR A 31 -8.30 -0.35 22.10
C TYR A 31 -8.54 -1.06 20.76
N PHE A 32 -9.80 -1.22 20.36
CA PHE A 32 -10.16 -1.83 19.08
C PHE A 32 -9.71 -0.96 17.90
N LEU A 33 -9.91 0.36 18.01
CA LEU A 33 -9.47 1.33 17.00
C LEU A 33 -7.95 1.28 16.83
N MET A 34 -7.21 1.23 17.93
CA MET A 34 -5.75 1.13 17.95
C MET A 34 -5.27 -0.17 17.28
N ASN A 35 -5.82 -1.32 17.66
CA ASN A 35 -5.46 -2.62 17.08
C ASN A 35 -5.77 -2.68 15.57
N THR A 36 -6.90 -2.12 15.15
CA THR A 36 -7.30 -2.07 13.73
C THR A 36 -6.35 -1.17 12.93
N GLY A 37 -6.00 0.01 13.45
CA GLY A 37 -5.05 0.91 12.82
C GLY A 37 -3.64 0.30 12.71
N LEU A 38 -3.18 -0.37 13.77
CA LEU A 38 -1.88 -1.04 13.80
C LEU A 38 -1.78 -2.14 12.74
N ILE A 39 -2.83 -2.92 12.52
CA ILE A 39 -2.79 -3.98 11.51
C ILE A 39 -2.61 -3.42 10.09
N GLY A 40 -3.28 -2.29 9.78
CA GLY A 40 -3.10 -1.62 8.49
C GLY A 40 -1.66 -1.15 8.28
N ILE A 41 -1.06 -0.56 9.32
CA ILE A 41 0.34 -0.11 9.31
C ILE A 41 1.30 -1.30 9.15
N PHE A 42 1.08 -2.40 9.86
CA PHE A 42 1.93 -3.58 9.77
C PHE A 42 1.89 -4.22 8.38
N ILE A 43 0.71 -4.33 7.76
CA ILE A 43 0.58 -4.85 6.39
C ILE A 43 1.40 -3.99 5.41
N ILE A 44 1.31 -2.65 5.53
CA ILE A 44 2.08 -1.74 4.68
C ILE A 44 3.59 -1.94 4.90
N TYR A 45 4.05 -2.07 6.14
CA TYR A 45 5.47 -2.28 6.40
C TYR A 45 5.98 -3.66 5.96
N ILE A 46 5.15 -4.70 6.02
CA ILE A 46 5.51 -6.02 5.48
C ILE A 46 5.65 -5.93 3.95
N MET A 47 4.71 -5.27 3.27
CA MET A 47 4.81 -5.03 1.82
C MET A 47 6.05 -4.21 1.48
N GLN A 48 6.35 -3.16 2.24
CA GLN A 48 7.54 -2.33 2.04
C GLN A 48 8.83 -3.13 2.26
N GLY A 49 8.92 -3.92 3.34
CA GLY A 49 10.07 -4.77 3.61
C GLY A 49 10.27 -5.82 2.51
N THR A 50 9.18 -6.41 2.02
CA THR A 50 9.22 -7.39 0.92
C THR A 50 9.69 -6.73 -0.37
N ALA A 51 9.17 -5.54 -0.69
CA ALA A 51 9.62 -4.77 -1.85
C ALA A 51 11.14 -4.47 -1.75
N LEU A 52 11.63 -4.11 -0.57
CA LEU A 52 13.05 -3.84 -0.33
C LEU A 52 13.94 -5.08 -0.57
N VAL A 53 13.50 -6.24 -0.09
CA VAL A 53 14.22 -7.53 -0.26
C VAL A 53 14.15 -8.01 -1.71
N CYS A 54 13.02 -7.84 -2.38
CA CYS A 54 12.83 -8.34 -3.75
C CYS A 54 13.38 -7.39 -4.83
N MET A 55 13.62 -6.12 -4.50
CA MET A 55 14.14 -5.12 -5.44
C MET A 55 15.43 -5.56 -6.17
N PRO A 56 16.50 -6.04 -5.49
CA PRO A 56 17.73 -6.43 -6.17
C PRO A 56 17.63 -7.74 -6.98
N THR A 57 16.62 -8.59 -6.74
CA THR A 57 16.51 -9.93 -7.36
C THR A 57 15.45 -10.01 -8.46
N LEU A 58 14.31 -9.33 -8.29
CA LEU A 58 13.19 -9.39 -9.23
C LEU A 58 13.12 -8.21 -10.18
N ASN A 59 13.61 -7.03 -9.79
CA ASN A 59 13.52 -5.79 -10.58
C ASN A 59 14.84 -5.02 -10.56
N GLN A 60 15.89 -5.63 -11.10
CA GLN A 60 17.24 -5.07 -11.08
C GLN A 60 17.34 -3.72 -11.82
N GLU A 61 16.60 -3.53 -12.93
CA GLU A 61 16.53 -2.23 -13.63
C GLU A 61 15.99 -1.11 -12.72
N LEU A 62 15.00 -1.41 -11.88
CA LEU A 62 14.46 -0.44 -10.93
C LEU A 62 15.45 -0.13 -9.79
N TYR A 63 16.23 -1.12 -9.37
CA TYR A 63 17.31 -0.92 -8.40
C TYR A 63 18.45 -0.07 -8.98
N GLU A 64 18.82 -0.31 -10.24
CA GLU A 64 19.92 0.39 -10.91
C GLU A 64 19.57 1.82 -11.33
N SER A 65 18.30 2.11 -11.62
CA SER A 65 17.80 3.46 -11.90
C SER A 65 17.62 4.33 -10.64
N ALA A 66 17.68 3.76 -9.44
CA ALA A 66 17.54 4.53 -8.20
C ALA A 66 18.72 5.51 -7.98
N LYS A 67 18.41 6.77 -7.63
CA LYS A 67 19.42 7.79 -7.27
C LYS A 67 20.25 7.39 -6.04
N PHE A 68 19.67 6.63 -5.12
CA PHE A 68 20.34 6.09 -3.93
C PHE A 68 20.37 4.57 -4.01
N LYS A 69 21.58 3.99 -4.04
CA LYS A 69 21.83 2.55 -4.21
C LYS A 69 22.48 1.99 -2.95
N PRO A 70 21.70 1.73 -1.88
CA PRO A 70 22.25 1.11 -0.67
C PRO A 70 22.74 -0.30 -1.01
N PRO A 71 23.81 -0.79 -0.36
CA PRO A 71 24.37 -2.09 -0.72
C PRO A 71 23.34 -3.20 -0.51
N VAL A 72 23.34 -4.20 -1.41
CA VAL A 72 22.32 -5.27 -1.48
C VAL A 72 22.16 -6.01 -0.14
N TRP A 73 23.26 -6.24 0.58
CA TRP A 73 23.20 -6.87 1.90
C TRP A 73 22.40 -6.05 2.92
N ALA A 74 22.46 -4.71 2.85
CA ALA A 74 21.72 -3.84 3.76
C ALA A 74 20.22 -3.88 3.45
N LEU A 75 19.84 -3.97 2.18
CA LEU A 75 18.44 -4.15 1.77
C LEU A 75 17.86 -5.43 2.35
N TYR A 76 18.60 -6.54 2.28
CA TYR A 76 18.17 -7.81 2.86
C TYR A 76 18.04 -7.76 4.37
N ILE A 77 18.99 -7.14 5.07
CA ILE A 77 18.95 -7.04 6.53
C ILE A 77 17.80 -6.14 6.98
N PHE A 78 17.70 -4.91 6.47
CA PHE A 78 16.66 -3.98 6.89
C PHE A 78 15.27 -4.47 6.51
N GLY A 79 15.09 -4.93 5.27
CA GLY A 79 13.82 -5.47 4.80
C GLY A 79 13.44 -6.74 5.56
N GLY A 80 14.40 -7.64 5.78
CA GLY A 80 14.19 -8.87 6.56
C GLY A 80 13.78 -8.59 8.01
N ILE A 81 14.49 -7.69 8.70
CA ILE A 81 14.13 -7.29 10.08
C ILE A 81 12.71 -6.72 10.12
N THR A 82 12.35 -5.86 9.17
CA THR A 82 10.99 -5.30 9.10
C THR A 82 9.93 -6.38 8.86
N ILE A 83 10.14 -7.29 7.91
CA ILE A 83 9.19 -8.38 7.64
C ILE A 83 9.01 -9.27 8.88
N ILE A 84 10.11 -9.68 9.51
CA ILE A 84 10.07 -10.58 10.67
C ILE A 84 9.39 -9.89 11.86
N SER A 85 9.79 -8.66 12.18
CA SER A 85 9.23 -7.92 13.33
C SER A 85 7.75 -7.60 13.14
N MET A 86 7.36 -7.04 12.00
CA MET A 86 5.96 -6.70 11.72
C MET A 86 5.10 -7.95 11.58
N GLY A 87 5.63 -9.02 10.97
CA GLY A 87 4.97 -10.32 10.92
C GLY A 87 4.69 -10.89 12.31
N PHE A 88 5.66 -10.81 13.22
CA PHE A 88 5.48 -11.25 14.61
C PHE A 88 4.45 -10.42 15.37
N PHE A 89 4.46 -9.09 15.24
CA PHE A 89 3.42 -8.26 15.89
C PHE A 89 2.04 -8.48 15.26
N MET A 90 1.97 -8.74 13.96
CA MET A 90 0.73 -9.02 13.27
C MET A 90 0.08 -10.30 13.79
N THR A 91 0.83 -11.38 14.04
CA THR A 91 0.26 -12.63 14.57
C THR A 91 -0.32 -12.48 15.98
N GLN A 92 0.17 -11.53 16.78
CA GLN A 92 -0.37 -11.27 18.12
C GLN A 92 -1.72 -10.56 18.09
N ILE A 93 -1.92 -9.64 17.14
CA ILE A 93 -3.10 -8.76 17.11
C ILE A 93 -4.19 -9.30 16.16
N ILE A 94 -3.85 -10.16 15.20
CA ILE A 94 -4.78 -10.59 14.15
C ILE A 94 -6.06 -11.23 14.69
N ALA A 95 -6.01 -11.91 15.84
CA ALA A 95 -7.19 -12.50 16.47
C ALA A 95 -8.22 -11.44 16.91
N ASP A 96 -7.76 -10.29 17.42
CA ASP A 96 -8.62 -9.22 17.94
C ASP A 96 -9.39 -8.49 16.84
N VAL A 97 -8.83 -8.46 15.62
CA VAL A 97 -9.37 -7.69 14.50
C VAL A 97 -9.69 -8.56 13.29
N PHE A 98 -9.67 -9.88 13.43
CA PHE A 98 -9.80 -10.86 12.35
C PHE A 98 -10.99 -10.58 11.42
N LEU A 99 -12.18 -10.38 12.00
CA LEU A 99 -13.40 -10.10 11.24
C LEU A 99 -13.32 -8.78 10.44
N TRP A 100 -12.68 -7.77 11.02
CA TRP A 100 -12.51 -6.47 10.37
C TRP A 100 -11.49 -6.55 9.24
N THR A 101 -10.37 -7.26 9.46
CA THR A 101 -9.37 -7.55 8.43
C THR A 101 -9.99 -8.31 7.26
N LEU A 102 -10.81 -9.34 7.52
CA LEU A 102 -11.49 -10.11 6.48
C LEU A 102 -12.46 -9.26 5.65
N GLY A 103 -13.24 -8.40 6.33
CA GLY A 103 -14.12 -7.44 5.66
C GLY A 103 -13.34 -6.46 4.77
N GLY A 104 -12.24 -5.91 5.29
CA GLY A 104 -11.35 -5.03 4.53
C GLY A 104 -10.74 -5.70 3.29
N ILE A 105 -10.26 -6.94 3.43
CA ILE A 105 -9.72 -7.73 2.31
C ILE A 105 -10.80 -7.99 1.25
N THR A 106 -12.02 -8.32 1.68
CA THR A 106 -13.13 -8.59 0.77
C THR A 106 -13.49 -7.35 -0.04
N ILE A 107 -13.66 -6.20 0.63
CA ILE A 107 -13.94 -4.93 -0.03
C ILE A 107 -12.80 -4.55 -0.98
N GLY A 108 -11.55 -4.62 -0.51
CA GLY A 108 -10.36 -4.31 -1.32
C GLY A 108 -10.26 -5.20 -2.57
N THR A 109 -10.55 -6.49 -2.43
CA THR A 109 -10.53 -7.45 -3.55
C THR A 109 -11.62 -7.13 -4.57
N LEU A 110 -12.85 -6.82 -4.12
CA LEU A 110 -13.94 -6.42 -5.02
C LEU A 110 -13.60 -5.14 -5.79
N VAL A 111 -13.02 -4.15 -5.11
CA VAL A 111 -12.57 -2.90 -5.74
C VAL A 111 -11.46 -3.17 -6.76
N TYR A 112 -10.48 -4.01 -6.42
CA TYR A 112 -9.41 -4.40 -7.34
C TYR A 112 -9.95 -5.09 -8.59
N LEU A 113 -10.84 -6.07 -8.42
CA LEU A 113 -11.46 -6.79 -9.54
C LEU A 113 -12.31 -5.87 -10.42
N ALA A 114 -13.10 -4.99 -9.82
CA ALA A 114 -13.88 -4.00 -10.56
C ALA A 114 -12.98 -3.03 -11.34
N GLY A 115 -11.88 -2.58 -10.73
CA GLY A 115 -10.87 -1.75 -11.39
C GLY A 115 -10.19 -2.47 -12.55
N LYS A 116 -9.78 -3.71 -12.35
CA LYS A 116 -9.16 -4.55 -13.39
C LYS A 116 -10.10 -4.78 -14.57
N ALA A 117 -11.35 -5.17 -14.30
CA ALA A 117 -12.35 -5.39 -15.35
C ALA A 117 -12.68 -4.11 -16.13
N LYS A 118 -12.64 -2.95 -15.48
CA LYS A 118 -12.80 -1.65 -16.16
C LYS A 118 -11.57 -1.30 -17.00
N GLY A 119 -10.36 -1.52 -16.47
CA GLY A 119 -9.10 -1.31 -17.21
C GLY A 119 -9.00 -2.18 -18.45
N GLU A 120 -9.35 -3.47 -18.36
CA GLU A 120 -9.40 -4.38 -19.52
C GLU A 120 -10.41 -3.91 -20.57
N LYS A 121 -11.60 -3.44 -20.16
CA LYS A 121 -12.61 -2.87 -21.07
C LYS A 121 -12.17 -1.58 -21.75
N GLU A 122 -11.34 -0.79 -21.10
CA GLU A 122 -10.78 0.46 -21.64
C GLU A 122 -9.49 0.21 -22.46
N GLY A 123 -9.06 -1.05 -22.62
CA GLY A 123 -7.84 -1.40 -23.36
C GLY A 123 -6.55 -1.01 -22.65
N PHE A 124 -6.58 -0.89 -21.32
CA PHE A 124 -5.43 -0.49 -20.51
C PHE A 124 -4.33 -1.57 -20.56
N ASN A 125 -3.31 -1.34 -21.39
CA ASN A 125 -2.16 -2.21 -21.48
C ASN A 125 -1.16 -1.87 -20.35
N TYR A 126 -1.14 -2.73 -19.33
CA TYR A 126 -0.28 -2.60 -18.16
C TYR A 126 1.21 -2.60 -18.52
N GLU A 127 1.65 -3.42 -19.47
CA GLU A 127 3.05 -3.50 -19.89
C GLU A 127 3.47 -2.22 -20.62
N ALA A 128 2.63 -1.73 -21.54
CA ALA A 128 2.92 -0.49 -22.28
C ALA A 128 2.94 0.75 -21.36
N ARG A 129 2.17 0.74 -20.27
CA ARG A 129 2.19 1.83 -19.28
C ARG A 129 3.42 1.74 -18.39
N MET A 130 3.77 0.54 -17.95
CA MET A 130 4.96 0.29 -17.14
C MET A 130 6.24 0.67 -17.91
N SER A 131 6.35 0.28 -19.19
CA SER A 131 7.50 0.64 -20.03
C SER A 131 7.62 2.15 -20.20
N LYS A 132 6.49 2.85 -20.33
CA LYS A 132 6.48 4.32 -20.45
C LYS A 132 6.90 5.01 -19.14
N ASP A 133 6.47 4.49 -18.00
CA ASP A 133 6.89 5.01 -16.70
C ASP A 133 8.39 4.77 -16.45
N PHE A 134 8.96 3.65 -16.93
CA PHE A 134 10.42 3.42 -16.93
C PHE A 134 11.17 4.42 -17.84
N GLN A 135 10.71 4.62 -19.07
CA GLN A 135 11.33 5.57 -20.01
C GLN A 135 11.29 7.04 -19.53
N LEU A 136 10.27 7.42 -18.75
CA LEU A 136 10.19 8.74 -18.15
C LEU A 136 11.25 8.95 -17.05
N LEU A 137 11.65 7.89 -16.34
CA LEU A 137 12.76 7.96 -15.38
C LEU A 137 14.11 8.17 -16.08
N ASP A 138 14.30 7.57 -17.25
CA ASP A 138 15.53 7.74 -18.04
C ASP A 138 15.66 9.16 -18.63
N GLN A 139 14.55 9.86 -18.90
CA GLN A 139 14.56 11.23 -19.46
C GLN A 139 14.81 12.33 -18.43
N GLU A 140 14.65 12.06 -17.13
CA GLU A 140 14.94 13.02 -16.04
C GLU A 140 16.36 12.87 -15.45
N THR A 141 17.20 12.02 -16.06
CA THR A 141 18.60 11.79 -15.67
C THR A 141 19.56 12.47 -16.65
#